data_AF-A0A7L7L182-F1
#
_entry.id   AF-A0A7L7L182-F1
#
_cell.length_a   1.000
_cell.length_b   1.000
_cell.length_c   1.000
_cell.angle_alpha   90.00
_cell.angle_beta   90.00
_cell.angle_gamma   90.00
#
_symmetry.space_group_name_H-M   'P 1'
#
loop_
_entity.id
_entity.type
_entity.pdbx_description
1 polymer ?
#
loop_
_entity_poly.entity_id
_entity_poly.type
_entity_poly.pdbx_seq_one_letter_code
_entity_poly.pdbx_strand_id
1 'polypeptide(L)'
;MKDWERRENRNREGEQHIKVNISPFWVYAYIAKPSKGVEALWRQGENNNKVLVHPNSFPYISLNLDPNGSLVRSGSHHNLFAANPNYTAEIIRDTYKKVGKEFTNIFKYEGDVVFDGKECYKIVINYTPYKLYNYQVKPGEDVFSIAQKLYLNEFKIKELNKLKDYTGLKAGQTLVLPNSYAKKTILFIDKKTFLPLVQVIYDELGFFERYEYHDLQVDLTFKKDEFTRDFPAYHF
;
A
#
# COMPACT_ATOMS: atom_id res chain seq x y z
N MET A 1 -7.98 5.34 8.15
CA MET A 1 -7.90 5.07 6.71
C MET A 1 -9.06 4.18 6.29
N LYS A 2 -9.72 4.50 5.18
CA LYS A 2 -10.73 3.66 4.52
C LYS A 2 -10.20 3.22 3.16
N ASP A 3 -10.53 2.01 2.75
CA ASP A 3 -10.07 1.45 1.47
C ASP A 3 -11.16 0.67 0.73
N TRP A 4 -11.07 0.69 -0.60
CA TRP A 4 -11.88 -0.10 -1.50
C TRP A 4 -10.97 -0.74 -2.54
N GLU A 5 -11.05 -2.07 -2.71
CA GLU A 5 -10.17 -2.84 -3.59
C GLU A 5 -11.01 -3.73 -4.53
N ARG A 6 -10.78 -3.64 -5.84
CA ARG A 6 -11.33 -4.59 -6.81
C ARG A 6 -10.62 -5.93 -6.70
N ARG A 7 -11.36 -7.03 -6.54
CA ARG A 7 -10.83 -8.39 -6.67
C ARG A 7 -11.63 -9.18 -7.72
N GLU A 8 -11.05 -10.27 -8.24
CA GLU A 8 -11.62 -11.10 -9.32
C GLU A 8 -13.13 -11.39 -9.14
N ASN A 9 -13.59 -11.65 -7.92
CA ASN A 9 -14.98 -12.08 -7.65
C ASN A 9 -15.77 -11.17 -6.70
N ARG A 10 -15.16 -10.11 -6.16
CA ARG A 10 -15.84 -9.17 -5.23
C ARG A 10 -15.00 -7.91 -5.00
N ASN A 11 -15.68 -6.80 -4.73
CA ASN A 11 -15.01 -5.64 -4.13
C ASN A 11 -14.83 -5.92 -2.63
N ARG A 12 -13.70 -5.46 -2.08
CA ARG A 12 -13.46 -5.43 -0.64
C ARG A 12 -13.52 -3.99 -0.16
N GLU A 13 -14.12 -3.80 1.00
CA GLU A 13 -14.00 -2.57 1.77
C GLU A 13 -13.18 -2.83 3.03
N GLY A 14 -12.35 -1.86 3.39
CA GLY A 14 -11.51 -1.87 4.57
C GLY A 14 -11.63 -0.58 5.34
N GLU A 15 -11.41 -0.69 6.65
CA GLU A 15 -11.36 0.45 7.56
C GLU A 15 -10.35 0.11 8.65
N GLN A 16 -9.37 0.99 8.85
CA GLN A 16 -8.26 0.75 9.75
C GLN A 16 -7.69 2.04 10.35
N HIS A 17 -7.20 1.94 11.58
CA HIS A 17 -6.49 3.00 12.28
C HIS A 17 -5.01 2.66 12.25
N ILE A 18 -4.20 3.54 11.68
CA ILE A 18 -2.77 3.29 11.47
C ILE A 18 -1.98 4.39 12.17
N LYS A 19 -0.94 4.00 12.90
CA LYS A 19 0.09 4.90 13.42
C LYS A 19 1.43 4.49 12.82
N VAL A 20 2.22 5.46 12.40
CA VAL A 20 3.51 5.22 11.76
C VAL A 20 4.57 6.13 12.37
N ASN A 21 5.70 5.56 12.74
CA ASN A 21 6.96 6.30 12.91
C ASN A 21 7.81 6.09 11.66
N ILE A 22 8.33 7.16 11.06
CA ILE A 22 9.01 7.07 9.75
C ILE A 22 10.46 6.60 9.88
N SER A 23 11.18 7.08 10.90
CA SER A 23 12.60 6.78 11.11
C SER A 23 12.88 6.67 12.61
N PRO A 24 13.20 5.46 13.12
CA PRO A 24 13.12 4.15 12.44
C PRO A 24 11.69 3.79 12.02
N PHE A 25 11.51 2.96 10.99
CA PHE A 25 10.16 2.63 10.53
C PHE A 25 9.45 1.71 11.54
N TRP A 26 8.36 2.19 12.15
CA TRP A 26 7.48 1.42 13.02
C TRP A 26 6.04 1.63 12.60
N VAL A 27 5.21 0.60 12.77
CA VAL A 27 3.81 0.67 12.36
C VAL A 27 2.95 -0.12 13.32
N TYR A 28 1.85 0.52 13.72
CA TYR A 28 0.74 -0.09 14.40
C TYR A 28 -0.49 0.04 13.51
N ALA A 29 -1.26 -1.03 13.38
CA ALA A 29 -2.53 -1.04 12.67
C ALA A 29 -3.60 -1.75 13.49
N TYR A 30 -4.75 -1.09 13.66
CA TYR A 30 -5.99 -1.69 14.15
C TYR A 30 -6.98 -1.80 13.00
N ILE A 31 -7.56 -2.97 12.81
CA ILE A 31 -8.53 -3.25 11.75
C ILE A 31 -9.94 -3.07 12.31
N ALA A 32 -10.70 -2.12 11.77
CA ALA A 32 -12.12 -1.94 12.06
C ALA A 32 -13.00 -2.77 11.09
N LYS A 33 -12.56 -2.95 9.83
CA LYS A 33 -13.19 -3.81 8.81
C LYS A 33 -12.15 -4.47 7.90
N PRO A 34 -12.38 -5.72 7.43
CA PRO A 34 -13.50 -6.59 7.77
C PRO A 34 -13.30 -7.36 9.10
N SER A 35 -12.05 -7.50 9.54
CA SER A 35 -11.69 -8.30 10.72
C SER A 35 -11.57 -7.42 11.96
N LYS A 36 -12.71 -6.96 12.48
CA LYS A 36 -12.77 -6.00 13.59
C LYS A 36 -11.95 -6.49 14.80
N GLY A 37 -11.07 -5.62 15.29
CA GLY A 37 -10.26 -5.85 16.48
C GLY A 37 -8.94 -6.56 16.23
N VAL A 38 -8.63 -6.96 14.99
CA VAL A 38 -7.28 -7.42 14.66
C VAL A 38 -6.30 -6.25 14.84
N GLU A 39 -5.21 -6.50 15.56
CA GLU A 39 -4.11 -5.55 15.73
C GLU A 39 -2.82 -6.12 15.16
N ALA A 40 -2.00 -5.26 14.57
CA ALA A 40 -0.69 -5.58 14.05
C ALA A 40 0.34 -4.54 14.51
N LEU A 41 1.48 -5.00 15.03
CA LEU A 41 2.59 -4.16 15.47
C LEU A 41 3.88 -4.67 14.85
N TRP A 42 4.60 -3.77 14.18
CA TRP A 42 5.89 -4.08 13.57
C TRP A 42 6.90 -2.97 13.85
N ARG A 43 8.14 -3.37 14.15
CA ARG A 43 9.26 -2.47 14.35
C ARG A 43 10.48 -2.93 13.56
N GLN A 44 11.09 -2.00 12.82
CA GLN A 44 12.29 -2.27 12.04
C GLN A 44 13.43 -2.83 12.90
N GLY A 45 13.97 -3.98 12.50
CA GLY A 45 15.12 -4.61 13.16
C GLY A 45 14.80 -5.37 14.45
N GLU A 46 13.53 -5.39 14.89
CA GLU A 46 13.11 -6.10 16.10
C GLU A 46 12.28 -7.34 15.77
N ASN A 47 12.09 -8.23 16.75
CA ASN A 47 11.26 -9.44 16.60
C ASN A 47 11.62 -10.31 15.38
N ASN A 48 12.91 -10.39 15.03
CA ASN A 48 13.38 -11.07 13.81
C ASN A 48 12.67 -10.56 12.52
N ASN A 49 12.33 -9.26 12.48
CA ASN A 49 11.55 -8.58 11.45
C ASN A 49 10.12 -9.14 11.22
N LYS A 50 9.60 -9.91 12.18
CA LYS A 50 8.23 -10.42 12.16
C LYS A 50 7.25 -9.37 12.69
N VAL A 51 6.03 -9.39 12.17
CA VAL A 51 4.92 -8.60 12.70
C VAL A 51 4.26 -9.38 13.84
N LEU A 52 4.00 -8.70 14.96
CA LEU A 52 3.19 -9.22 16.05
C LEU A 52 1.73 -8.96 15.70
N VAL A 53 0.91 -10.01 15.62
CA VAL A 53 -0.50 -9.92 15.25
C VAL A 53 -1.37 -10.48 16.37
N HIS A 54 -2.29 -9.65 16.87
CA HIS A 54 -3.37 -10.10 17.74
C HIS A 54 -4.63 -10.31 16.88
N PRO A 55 -5.12 -11.56 16.71
CA PRO A 55 -6.22 -11.85 15.80
C PRO A 55 -7.61 -11.47 16.34
N ASN A 56 -7.75 -11.16 17.64
CA ASN A 56 -9.04 -10.93 18.30
C ASN A 56 -10.05 -12.09 18.09
N SER A 57 -9.53 -13.32 18.02
CA SER A 57 -10.31 -14.55 17.88
C SER A 57 -9.56 -15.71 18.53
N PHE A 58 -10.28 -16.78 18.90
CA PHE A 58 -9.67 -18.01 19.44
C PHE A 58 -8.46 -18.45 18.57
N PRO A 59 -7.30 -18.76 19.17
CA PRO A 59 -7.05 -18.98 20.60
C PRO A 59 -6.77 -17.72 21.46
N TYR A 60 -7.04 -16.51 20.96
CA TYR A 60 -6.84 -15.23 21.67
C TYR A 60 -5.39 -15.00 22.12
N ILE A 61 -4.43 -15.51 21.35
CA ILE A 61 -3.00 -15.27 21.55
C ILE A 61 -2.43 -14.44 20.40
N SER A 62 -1.42 -13.64 20.71
CA SER A 62 -0.66 -12.91 19.71
C SER A 62 0.37 -13.81 19.02
N LEU A 63 0.54 -13.62 17.71
CA LEU A 63 1.36 -14.45 16.84
C LEU A 63 2.47 -13.63 16.18
N ASN A 64 3.67 -14.19 16.08
CA ASN A 64 4.77 -13.60 15.31
C ASN A 64 4.76 -14.14 13.88
N LEU A 65 4.27 -13.33 12.94
CA LEU A 65 4.05 -13.71 11.55
C LEU A 65 5.01 -13.01 10.59
N ASP A 66 5.23 -13.62 9.43
CA ASP A 66 5.92 -12.97 8.31
C ASP A 66 5.03 -11.82 7.79
N PRO A 67 5.51 -10.56 7.77
CA PRO A 67 4.75 -9.41 7.27
C PRO A 67 4.37 -9.51 5.78
N ASN A 68 5.08 -10.33 5.00
CA ASN A 68 4.77 -10.63 3.60
C ASN A 68 3.86 -11.86 3.44
N GLY A 69 3.56 -12.57 4.53
CA GLY A 69 2.74 -13.77 4.53
C GLY A 69 1.28 -13.50 4.17
N SER A 70 0.64 -14.49 3.56
CA SER A 70 -0.77 -14.43 3.14
C SER A 70 -1.75 -14.19 4.29
N LEU A 71 -1.41 -14.66 5.51
CA LEU A 71 -2.21 -14.42 6.72
C LEU A 71 -2.27 -12.94 7.11
N VAL A 72 -1.13 -12.24 7.07
CA VAL A 72 -1.04 -10.81 7.40
C VAL A 72 -1.70 -9.98 6.31
N ARG A 73 -1.39 -10.28 5.05
CA ARG A 73 -1.95 -9.56 3.91
C ARG A 73 -3.47 -9.79 3.78
N SER A 74 -3.98 -10.97 4.12
CA SER A 74 -5.40 -11.35 4.01
C SER A 74 -6.02 -10.97 2.64
N GLY A 75 -5.22 -11.14 1.59
CA GLY A 75 -5.55 -10.78 0.20
C GLY A 75 -5.58 -9.29 -0.14
N SER A 76 -5.26 -8.39 0.80
CA SER A 76 -5.05 -6.95 0.56
C SER A 76 -4.10 -6.70 -0.62
N HIS A 77 -4.34 -5.62 -1.36
CA HIS A 77 -3.47 -5.23 -2.47
C HIS A 77 -2.06 -4.88 -1.98
N HIS A 78 -1.95 -4.41 -0.74
CA HIS A 78 -0.69 -4.03 -0.09
C HIS A 78 -0.38 -4.86 1.15
N ASN A 79 0.92 -4.99 1.45
CA ASN A 79 1.39 -5.40 2.78
C ASN A 79 1.48 -4.19 3.72
N LEU A 80 1.85 -4.47 4.97
CA LEU A 80 2.01 -3.48 6.03
C LEU A 80 3.01 -2.35 5.70
N PHE A 81 4.00 -2.61 4.84
CA PHE A 81 5.04 -1.62 4.51
C PHE A 81 4.54 -0.46 3.64
N ALA A 82 3.45 -0.66 2.89
CA ALA A 82 2.82 0.40 2.12
C ALA A 82 2.21 1.52 2.99
N ALA A 83 2.09 1.30 4.31
CA ALA A 83 1.72 2.35 5.25
C ALA A 83 2.79 3.46 5.35
N ASN A 84 4.03 3.22 4.89
CA ASN A 84 5.04 4.26 4.80
C ASN A 84 4.69 5.23 3.65
N PRO A 85 4.46 6.53 3.90
CA PRO A 85 4.13 7.50 2.83
C PRO A 85 5.20 7.59 1.74
N ASN A 86 6.46 7.22 2.03
CA ASN A 86 7.52 7.16 1.03
C ASN A 86 7.19 6.16 -0.10
N TYR A 87 6.45 5.09 0.18
CA TYR A 87 6.02 4.12 -0.84
C TYR A 87 5.26 4.80 -1.98
N THR A 88 4.25 5.61 -1.64
CA THR A 88 3.46 6.34 -2.64
C THR A 88 4.30 7.39 -3.35
N ALA A 89 5.14 8.12 -2.61
CA ALA A 89 6.01 9.15 -3.18
C ALA A 89 7.00 8.57 -4.20
N GLU A 90 7.54 7.38 -3.95
CA GLU A 90 8.46 6.69 -4.85
C GLU A 90 7.79 6.22 -6.15
N ILE A 91 6.56 5.69 -6.08
CA ILE A 91 5.77 5.32 -7.27
C ILE A 91 5.50 6.55 -8.15
N ILE A 92 5.08 7.67 -7.54
CA ILE A 92 4.83 8.92 -8.27
C ILE A 92 6.14 9.44 -8.88
N ARG A 93 7.25 9.38 -8.14
CA ARG A 93 8.57 9.81 -8.61
C ARG A 93 9.08 8.96 -9.77
N ASP A 94 8.89 7.65 -9.72
CA ASP A 94 9.22 6.74 -10.83
C ASP A 94 8.40 7.10 -12.08
N THR A 95 7.10 7.31 -11.91
CA THR A 95 6.21 7.75 -12.99
C THR A 95 6.70 9.07 -13.60
N TYR A 96 6.99 10.07 -12.76
CA TYR A 96 7.56 11.36 -13.18
C TYR A 96 8.85 11.18 -14.00
N LYS A 97 9.78 10.34 -13.55
CA LYS A 97 11.03 10.06 -14.27
C LYS A 97 10.79 9.39 -15.62
N LYS A 98 9.86 8.43 -15.70
CA LYS A 98 9.52 7.70 -16.93
C LYS A 98 8.90 8.61 -18.00
N VAL A 99 8.08 9.59 -17.60
CA VAL A 99 7.35 10.44 -18.56
C VAL A 99 8.20 11.57 -19.13
N GLY A 100 9.16 12.09 -18.36
CA GLY A 100 10.07 13.15 -18.81
C GLY A 100 9.33 14.34 -19.42
N LYS A 101 9.57 14.59 -20.72
CA LYS A 101 8.99 15.73 -21.45
C LYS A 101 7.46 15.67 -21.57
N GLU A 102 6.86 14.48 -21.47
CA GLU A 102 5.41 14.30 -21.50
C GLU A 102 4.73 14.59 -20.16
N PHE A 103 5.48 15.06 -19.15
CA PHE A 103 4.96 15.34 -17.82
C PHE A 103 3.68 16.17 -17.84
N THR A 104 3.65 17.28 -18.57
CA THR A 104 2.49 18.19 -18.61
C THR A 104 1.27 17.56 -19.29
N ASN A 105 1.45 16.53 -20.13
CA ASN A 105 0.35 15.79 -20.76
C ASN A 105 -0.23 14.73 -19.83
N ILE A 106 0.60 14.17 -18.95
CA ILE A 106 0.24 13.05 -18.08
C ILE A 106 -0.22 13.52 -16.69
N PHE A 107 0.44 14.52 -16.11
CA PHE A 107 0.11 15.10 -14.81
C PHE A 107 -0.71 16.38 -15.00
N LYS A 108 -1.96 16.33 -14.59
CA LYS A 108 -2.91 17.44 -14.71
C LYS A 108 -3.38 17.89 -13.34
N TYR A 109 -3.29 19.19 -13.08
CA TYR A 109 -4.04 19.82 -12.01
C TYR A 109 -5.46 20.09 -12.51
N GLU A 110 -6.46 19.54 -11.83
CA GLU A 110 -7.89 19.66 -12.18
C GLU A 110 -8.66 20.59 -11.23
N GLY A 111 -7.96 21.50 -10.55
CA GLY A 111 -8.56 22.43 -9.61
C GLY A 111 -8.46 21.99 -8.15
N ASP A 112 -9.08 22.78 -7.29
CA ASP A 112 -9.11 22.56 -5.86
C ASP A 112 -10.35 21.76 -5.45
N VAL A 113 -10.20 20.93 -4.42
CA VAL A 113 -11.29 20.16 -3.80
C VAL A 113 -11.16 20.22 -2.29
N VAL A 114 -12.27 20.03 -1.58
CA VAL A 114 -12.28 19.88 -0.12
C VAL A 114 -12.52 18.42 0.23
N PHE A 115 -11.66 17.87 1.09
CA PHE A 115 -11.79 16.52 1.62
C PHE A 115 -11.49 16.55 3.12
N ASP A 116 -12.37 15.95 3.93
CA ASP A 116 -12.20 15.88 5.39
C ASP A 116 -11.91 17.25 6.04
N GLY A 117 -12.60 18.30 5.55
CA GLY A 117 -12.42 19.68 6.00
C GLY A 117 -11.10 20.34 5.58
N LYS A 118 -10.26 19.68 4.78
CA LYS A 118 -8.97 20.20 4.30
C LYS A 118 -9.05 20.60 2.83
N GLU A 119 -8.41 21.71 2.48
CA GLU A 119 -8.24 22.10 1.08
C GLU A 119 -7.15 21.26 0.42
N CYS A 120 -7.45 20.71 -0.76
CA CYS A 120 -6.56 19.84 -1.51
C CYS A 120 -6.44 20.28 -2.97
N TYR A 121 -5.26 20.05 -3.56
CA TYR A 121 -5.11 20.04 -5.00
C TYR A 121 -5.62 18.70 -5.55
N LYS A 122 -6.46 18.73 -6.59
CA LYS A 122 -6.82 17.54 -7.35
C LYS A 122 -5.83 17.34 -8.48
N ILE A 123 -5.00 16.30 -8.37
CA ILE A 123 -4.05 15.91 -9.40
C ILE A 123 -4.54 14.64 -10.07
N VAL A 124 -4.61 14.64 -11.40
CA VAL A 124 -4.91 13.48 -12.22
C VAL A 124 -3.67 13.10 -13.02
N ILE A 125 -3.23 11.86 -12.85
CA ILE A 125 -2.12 11.26 -13.58
C ILE A 125 -2.73 10.28 -14.56
N ASN A 126 -2.73 10.59 -15.85
CA ASN A 126 -3.23 9.70 -16.90
C ASN A 126 -2.05 9.15 -17.71
N TYR A 127 -1.56 7.96 -17.35
CA TYR A 127 -0.38 7.36 -17.96
C TYR A 127 -0.73 6.74 -19.32
N THR A 128 -0.78 7.57 -20.36
CA THR A 128 -1.13 7.15 -21.73
C THR A 128 -0.24 6.06 -22.32
N PRO A 129 1.06 5.89 -21.95
CA PRO A 129 1.89 4.79 -22.43
C PRO A 129 1.64 3.43 -21.73
N TYR A 130 0.58 3.30 -20.92
CA TYR A 130 0.30 2.08 -20.17
C TYR A 130 0.18 0.87 -21.09
N LYS A 131 0.95 -0.18 -20.81
CA LYS A 131 0.90 -1.45 -21.51
C LYS A 131 1.36 -2.61 -20.62
N LEU A 132 0.88 -3.79 -20.96
CA LEU A 132 1.39 -5.05 -20.43
C LEU A 132 2.57 -5.53 -21.28
N TYR A 133 3.56 -6.15 -20.66
CA TYR A 133 4.72 -6.71 -21.34
C TYR A 133 5.22 -7.97 -20.65
N ASN A 134 5.96 -8.80 -21.39
CA ASN A 134 6.59 -10.01 -20.87
C ASN A 134 7.89 -9.67 -20.14
N TYR A 135 8.04 -10.17 -18.93
CA TYR A 135 9.21 -10.02 -18.08
C TYR A 135 9.82 -11.39 -17.78
N GLN A 136 11.13 -11.51 -17.94
CA GLN A 136 11.88 -12.72 -17.59
C GLN A 136 12.36 -12.62 -16.14
N VAL A 137 11.88 -13.51 -15.28
CA VAL A 137 12.27 -13.59 -13.86
C VAL A 137 13.77 -13.86 -13.77
N LYS A 138 14.49 -13.01 -13.03
CA LYS A 138 15.93 -13.19 -12.82
C LYS A 138 16.20 -14.13 -11.63
N PRO A 139 17.39 -14.75 -11.55
CA PRO A 139 17.76 -15.56 -10.39
C PRO A 139 17.58 -14.80 -9.07
N GLY A 140 16.86 -15.41 -8.13
CA GLY A 140 16.59 -14.85 -6.80
C GLY A 140 15.45 -13.84 -6.73
N GLU A 141 14.80 -13.51 -7.84
CA GLU A 141 13.62 -12.63 -7.82
C GLU A 141 12.35 -13.38 -7.38
N ASP A 142 11.51 -12.68 -6.64
CA ASP A 142 10.14 -13.03 -6.27
C ASP A 142 9.19 -11.87 -6.62
N VAL A 143 7.89 -12.00 -6.36
CA VAL A 143 6.94 -10.93 -6.71
C VAL A 143 7.25 -9.64 -5.96
N PHE A 144 7.69 -9.73 -4.69
CA PHE A 144 7.98 -8.56 -3.86
C PHE A 144 9.20 -7.77 -4.36
N SER A 145 10.29 -8.44 -4.63
CA SER A 145 11.52 -7.83 -5.14
C SER A 145 11.35 -7.26 -6.55
N ILE A 146 10.57 -7.92 -7.41
CA ILE A 146 10.20 -7.37 -8.73
C ILE A 146 9.33 -6.11 -8.55
N ALA A 147 8.29 -6.19 -7.73
CA ALA A 147 7.37 -5.07 -7.48
C ALA A 147 8.11 -3.85 -6.93
N GLN A 148 8.96 -4.05 -5.91
CA GLN A 148 9.77 -3.00 -5.31
C GLN A 148 10.73 -2.36 -6.32
N LYS A 149 11.45 -3.18 -7.09
CA LYS A 149 12.42 -2.70 -8.08
C LYS A 149 11.79 -1.90 -9.21
N LEU A 150 10.58 -2.26 -9.62
CA LEU A 150 9.88 -1.67 -10.76
C LEU A 150 8.79 -0.67 -10.37
N TYR A 151 8.60 -0.42 -9.07
CA TYR A 151 7.55 0.41 -8.50
C TYR A 151 6.15 -0.02 -8.95
N LEU A 152 5.89 -1.33 -8.90
CA LEU A 152 4.61 -1.94 -9.29
C LEU A 152 3.85 -2.46 -8.07
N ASN A 153 2.54 -2.66 -8.24
CA ASN A 153 1.70 -3.29 -7.23
C ASN A 153 1.87 -4.83 -7.28
N GLU A 154 2.29 -5.45 -6.19
CA GLU A 154 2.51 -6.90 -6.12
C GLU A 154 1.23 -7.72 -6.34
N PHE A 155 0.06 -7.23 -5.90
CA PHE A 155 -1.21 -7.89 -6.13
C PHE A 155 -1.55 -7.89 -7.62
N LYS A 156 -1.27 -6.79 -8.34
CA LYS A 156 -1.48 -6.73 -9.79
C LYS A 156 -0.62 -7.77 -10.54
N ILE A 157 0.64 -7.94 -10.13
CA ILE A 157 1.52 -8.98 -10.69
C ILE A 157 0.93 -10.37 -10.45
N LYS A 158 0.48 -10.63 -9.22
CA LYS A 158 -0.17 -11.91 -8.86
C LYS A 158 -1.45 -12.15 -9.67
N GLU A 159 -2.31 -11.14 -9.82
CA GLU A 159 -3.56 -11.20 -10.59
C GLU A 159 -3.28 -11.55 -12.06
N LEU A 160 -2.42 -10.79 -12.74
CA LEU A 160 -2.11 -10.97 -14.16
C LEU A 160 -1.56 -12.37 -14.48
N ASN A 161 -0.83 -12.95 -13.52
CA ASN A 161 -0.14 -14.23 -13.70
C ASN A 161 -0.84 -15.40 -13.00
N LYS A 162 -2.02 -15.19 -12.41
CA LYS A 162 -2.80 -16.19 -11.66
C LYS A 162 -1.95 -16.96 -10.64
N LEU A 163 -1.03 -16.26 -9.97
CA LEU A 163 -0.12 -16.89 -9.02
C LEU A 163 -0.87 -17.26 -7.74
N LYS A 164 -0.54 -18.43 -7.18
CA LYS A 164 -1.08 -18.87 -5.89
C LYS A 164 -0.50 -18.04 -4.75
N ASP A 165 0.82 -17.88 -4.77
CA ASP A 165 1.61 -17.15 -3.77
C ASP A 165 2.48 -16.07 -4.43
N TYR A 166 3.05 -15.19 -3.60
CA TYR A 166 3.96 -14.13 -4.03
C TYR A 166 5.42 -14.59 -4.11
N THR A 167 5.72 -15.78 -3.61
CA THR A 167 7.04 -16.40 -3.59
C THR A 167 7.07 -17.64 -4.50
N GLY A 168 8.25 -18.23 -4.67
CA GLY A 168 8.40 -19.48 -5.44
C GLY A 168 8.44 -19.29 -6.95
N LEU A 169 8.73 -18.08 -7.43
CA LEU A 169 9.03 -17.84 -8.84
C LEU A 169 10.32 -18.60 -9.24
N LYS A 170 10.37 -19.05 -10.50
CA LYS A 170 11.55 -19.72 -11.06
C LYS A 170 12.31 -18.76 -11.97
N ALA A 171 13.65 -18.77 -11.90
CA ALA A 171 14.47 -18.05 -12.86
C ALA A 171 14.13 -18.49 -14.31
N GLY A 172 14.01 -17.53 -15.22
CA GLY A 172 13.59 -17.77 -16.61
C GLY A 172 12.08 -17.98 -16.79
N GLN A 173 11.27 -17.96 -15.72
CA GLN A 173 9.83 -17.88 -15.83
C GLN A 173 9.44 -16.57 -16.50
N THR A 174 8.52 -16.63 -17.46
CA THR A 174 7.94 -15.42 -18.07
C THR A 174 6.71 -14.98 -17.28
N LEU A 175 6.68 -13.73 -16.85
CA LEU A 175 5.53 -13.06 -16.25
C LEU A 175 4.99 -11.96 -17.18
N VAL A 176 3.69 -11.69 -17.09
CA VAL A 176 3.06 -10.49 -17.66
C VAL A 176 3.03 -9.40 -16.59
N LEU A 177 3.66 -8.26 -16.86
CA LEU A 177 3.71 -7.11 -15.95
C LEU A 177 3.17 -5.84 -16.62
N PRO A 178 2.56 -4.92 -15.86
CA PRO A 178 2.31 -3.56 -16.35
C PRO A 178 3.62 -2.75 -16.32
N ASN A 179 3.78 -1.78 -17.23
CA ASN A 179 4.94 -0.88 -17.24
C ASN A 179 4.85 0.32 -16.26
N SER A 180 3.70 0.47 -15.61
CA SER A 180 3.41 1.49 -14.61
C SER A 180 2.50 0.89 -13.54
N TYR A 181 2.56 1.44 -12.33
CA TYR A 181 1.67 1.06 -11.23
C TYR A 181 0.18 1.19 -11.59
N ALA A 182 -0.15 2.23 -12.36
CA ALA A 182 -1.52 2.55 -12.74
C ALA A 182 -1.58 3.05 -14.19
N LYS A 183 -2.74 2.86 -14.81
CA LYS A 183 -3.14 3.53 -16.05
C LYS A 183 -3.63 4.95 -15.77
N LYS A 184 -4.41 5.13 -14.70
CA LYS A 184 -4.84 6.44 -14.22
C LYS A 184 -4.82 6.49 -12.70
N THR A 185 -4.32 7.59 -12.15
CA THR A 185 -4.35 7.88 -10.71
C THR A 185 -5.02 9.24 -10.48
N ILE A 186 -5.88 9.33 -9.48
CA ILE A 186 -6.44 10.59 -8.99
C ILE A 186 -5.94 10.77 -7.56
N LEU A 187 -5.33 11.91 -7.27
CA LEU A 187 -4.79 12.26 -5.97
C LEU A 187 -5.45 13.52 -5.46
N PHE A 188 -5.86 13.53 -4.20
CA PHE A 188 -6.16 14.76 -3.47
C PHE A 188 -4.99 15.04 -2.53
N ILE A 189 -4.20 16.06 -2.87
CA ILE A 189 -3.00 16.43 -2.13
C ILE A 189 -3.33 17.58 -1.19
N ASP A 190 -3.21 17.37 0.12
CA ASP A 190 -3.41 18.43 1.12
C ASP A 190 -2.50 19.62 0.82
N LYS A 191 -3.08 20.82 0.69
CA LYS A 191 -2.30 22.03 0.40
C LYS A 191 -1.32 22.41 1.51
N LYS A 192 -1.57 21.96 2.75
CA LYS A 192 -0.72 22.28 3.90
C LYS A 192 0.46 21.32 4.04
N THR A 193 0.19 20.02 4.02
CA THR A 193 1.21 18.98 4.27
C THR A 193 1.83 18.40 2.99
N PHE A 194 1.20 18.63 1.83
CA PHE A 194 1.54 17.99 0.55
C PHE A 194 1.45 16.46 0.55
N LEU A 195 0.75 15.88 1.55
CA LEU A 195 0.48 14.45 1.60
C LEU A 195 -0.80 14.10 0.83
N PRO A 196 -0.87 12.92 0.18
CA PRO A 196 -2.09 12.44 -0.43
C PRO A 196 -3.10 12.02 0.64
N LEU A 197 -4.27 12.67 0.65
CA LEU A 197 -5.41 12.28 1.50
C LEU A 197 -6.36 11.31 0.80
N VAL A 198 -6.44 11.38 -0.52
CA VAL A 198 -7.21 10.44 -1.34
C VAL A 198 -6.35 9.97 -2.48
N GLN A 199 -6.40 8.66 -2.73
CA GLN A 199 -5.77 8.03 -3.88
C GLN A 199 -6.83 7.15 -4.56
N VAL A 200 -7.09 7.36 -5.85
CA VAL A 200 -7.96 6.50 -6.66
C VAL A 200 -7.16 5.98 -7.85
N ILE A 201 -7.03 4.67 -7.94
CA ILE A 201 -6.16 3.99 -8.89
C ILE A 201 -7.05 3.22 -9.89
N TYR A 202 -6.71 3.35 -11.17
CA TYR A 202 -7.32 2.62 -12.26
C TYR A 202 -6.25 1.89 -13.08
N ASP A 203 -6.57 0.67 -13.48
CA ASP A 203 -5.76 -0.16 -14.36
C ASP A 203 -6.46 -0.35 -15.72
N GLU A 204 -6.07 -1.37 -16.50
CA GLU A 204 -6.69 -1.67 -17.79
C GLU A 204 -8.13 -2.20 -17.69
N LEU A 205 -8.55 -2.70 -16.52
CA LEU A 205 -9.89 -3.22 -16.26
C LEU A 205 -10.84 -2.18 -15.66
N GLY A 206 -10.34 -0.98 -15.35
CA GLY A 206 -11.11 0.10 -14.77
C GLY A 206 -10.68 0.37 -13.33
N PHE A 207 -11.64 0.55 -12.42
CA PHE A 207 -11.35 0.82 -11.01
C PHE A 207 -10.51 -0.32 -10.41
N PHE A 208 -9.38 0.00 -9.80
CA PHE A 208 -8.50 -0.98 -9.15
C PHE A 208 -8.57 -0.84 -7.63
N GLU A 209 -8.32 0.36 -7.11
CA GLU A 209 -8.37 0.60 -5.67
C GLU A 209 -8.58 2.08 -5.32
N ARG A 210 -9.03 2.33 -4.10
CA ARG A 210 -9.14 3.66 -3.49
C ARG A 210 -8.69 3.61 -2.04
N TYR A 211 -7.89 4.60 -1.63
CA TYR A 211 -7.52 4.85 -0.23
C TYR A 211 -7.91 6.26 0.18
N GLU A 212 -8.43 6.37 1.39
CA GLU A 212 -8.81 7.63 2.00
C GLU A 212 -8.25 7.75 3.42
N TYR A 213 -7.50 8.81 3.68
CA TYR A 213 -6.90 9.14 4.96
C TYR A 213 -7.73 10.22 5.66
N HIS A 214 -8.65 9.77 6.51
CA HIS A 214 -9.47 10.61 7.40
C HIS A 214 -8.71 10.88 8.70
N ASP A 215 -8.88 12.08 9.27
CA ASP A 215 -8.21 12.58 10.47
C ASP A 215 -6.67 12.37 10.43
N LEU A 216 -6.05 12.72 9.30
CA LEU A 216 -4.60 12.62 9.16
C LEU A 216 -3.91 13.65 10.07
N GLN A 217 -3.16 13.12 11.04
CA GLN A 217 -2.29 13.85 11.94
C GLN A 217 -0.84 13.57 11.56
N VAL A 218 -0.02 14.63 11.52
CA VAL A 218 1.40 14.58 11.17
C VAL A 218 2.23 15.15 12.31
N ASP A 219 3.51 14.80 12.35
CA ASP A 219 4.48 15.30 13.35
C ASP A 219 4.04 15.08 14.81
N LEU A 220 3.32 13.98 15.06
CA LEU A 220 2.95 13.56 16.40
C LEU A 220 4.16 13.06 17.19
N THR A 221 4.18 13.40 18.48
CA THR A 221 5.12 12.80 19.43
C THR A 221 4.46 11.61 20.10
N PHE A 222 4.96 10.41 19.81
CA PHE A 222 4.51 9.18 20.47
C PHE A 222 5.16 9.01 21.84
N LYS A 223 4.48 8.31 22.75
CA LYS A 223 5.12 7.90 24.00
C LYS A 223 6.24 6.89 23.69
N LYS A 224 7.27 6.87 24.55
CA LYS A 224 8.46 6.02 24.36
C LYS A 224 8.12 4.53 24.19
N ASP A 225 7.07 4.08 24.87
CA ASP A 225 6.56 2.71 24.90
C ASP A 225 5.39 2.47 23.94
N GLU A 226 4.94 3.47 23.19
CA GLU A 226 3.70 3.38 22.41
C GLU A 226 3.75 2.39 21.25
N PHE A 227 4.93 2.01 20.76
CA PHE A 227 5.08 0.95 19.75
C PHE A 227 5.55 -0.36 20.38
N THR A 228 5.16 -0.65 21.62
CA THR A 228 5.54 -1.90 22.30
C THR A 228 4.32 -2.78 22.55
N ARG A 229 4.59 -4.07 22.80
CA ARG A 229 3.55 -5.06 23.13
C ARG A 229 2.73 -4.63 24.35
N ASP A 230 3.40 -4.09 25.35
CA ASP A 230 2.81 -3.82 26.67
C ASP A 230 2.13 -2.45 26.76
N PHE A 231 2.02 -1.72 25.64
CA PHE A 231 1.38 -0.43 25.64
C PHE A 231 -0.12 -0.56 25.98
N PRO A 232 -0.63 0.09 27.04
CA PRO A 232 -1.97 -0.21 27.58
C PRO A 232 -3.16 -0.01 26.63
N ALA A 233 -2.96 0.73 25.53
CA ALA A 233 -4.01 0.94 24.53
C ALA A 233 -4.11 -0.19 23.49
N TYR A 234 -3.16 -1.15 23.49
CA TYR A 234 -3.11 -2.28 22.58
C TYR A 234 -3.39 -3.59 23.32
N HIS A 235 -3.88 -4.62 22.61
CA HIS A 235 -4.34 -5.88 23.22
C HIS A 235 -3.45 -7.08 22.88
N PHE A 236 -2.13 -6.89 22.79
CA PHE A 236 -1.17 -7.93 22.39
C PHE A 236 -0.78 -8.92 23.50
#